data_AF-A0A8W8N4Q2-F1
#
_entry.id   AF-A0A8W8N4Q2-F1
#
_cell.length_a   1.000
_cell.length_b   1.000
_cell.length_c   1.000
_cell.angle_alpha   90.00
_cell.angle_beta   90.00
_cell.angle_gamma   90.00
#
_symmetry.space_group_name_H-M   'P 1'
#
loop_
_entity.id
_entity.type
_entity.pdbx_description
1 polymer ?
#
loop_
_entity_poly.entity_id
_entity_poly.type
_entity_poly.pdbx_seq_one_letter_code
_entity_poly.pdbx_strand_id
1 'polypeptide(L)'
;TKPMLLDCTTISDLTGEEHAQHNAELENGGIDIVALAKARKFSSHFHSLIDRCLEKNPKCRPSAEGLLSDPMFKHLKKRSSEALPNLLQPLTPINLANLANVSDDKAVDSVINSMEQMDVTEEWSF
;
A
#
# COMPACT_ATOMS: atom_id res chain seq x y z
N THR A 1 -19.12 -7.61 0.61
CA THR A 1 -18.48 -6.70 -0.37
C THR A 1 -17.35 -7.45 -1.09
N LYS A 2 -17.11 -7.16 -2.39
CA LYS A 2 -15.96 -7.71 -3.13
C LYS A 2 -14.76 -6.78 -2.85
N PRO A 3 -13.56 -7.29 -2.55
CA PRO A 3 -12.36 -6.45 -2.44
C PRO A 3 -12.05 -5.79 -3.80
N MET A 4 -11.69 -4.50 -3.77
CA MET A 4 -11.47 -3.69 -4.98
C MET A 4 -10.20 -2.84 -4.84
N LEU A 5 -9.55 -2.57 -5.97
CA LEU A 5 -8.41 -1.66 -6.01
C LEU A 5 -8.88 -0.27 -5.63
N LEU A 6 -8.21 0.39 -4.69
CA LEU A 6 -8.59 1.73 -4.28
C LEU A 6 -8.11 2.75 -5.31
N ASP A 7 -8.97 3.13 -6.26
CA ASP A 7 -8.67 4.14 -7.26
C ASP A 7 -9.96 4.84 -7.74
N CYS A 8 -9.83 5.76 -8.71
CA CYS A 8 -10.96 6.54 -9.17
C CYS A 8 -12.07 5.71 -9.85
N THR A 9 -11.82 4.45 -10.19
CA THR A 9 -12.81 3.57 -10.83
C THR A 9 -13.68 2.80 -9.84
N THR A 10 -13.29 2.75 -8.57
CA THR A 10 -13.94 1.92 -7.53
C THR A 10 -14.34 2.72 -6.30
N ILE A 11 -13.79 3.92 -6.11
CA ILE A 11 -14.02 4.73 -4.90
C ILE A 11 -15.50 5.08 -4.70
N SER A 12 -16.25 5.28 -5.80
CA SER A 12 -17.69 5.56 -5.74
C SER A 12 -18.48 4.41 -5.12
N ASP A 13 -18.09 3.16 -5.38
CA ASP A 13 -18.73 1.98 -4.79
C ASP A 13 -18.42 1.83 -3.29
N LEU A 14 -17.33 2.46 -2.82
CA LEU A 14 -16.89 2.43 -1.43
C LEU A 14 -17.50 3.57 -0.60
N THR A 15 -17.63 4.76 -1.17
CA THR A 15 -18.14 5.95 -0.46
C THR A 15 -19.65 6.12 -0.59
N GLY A 16 -20.31 5.37 -1.48
CA GLY A 16 -21.76 5.28 -1.56
C GLY A 16 -22.50 6.52 -2.09
N GLU A 17 -21.80 7.54 -2.60
CA GLU A 17 -22.43 8.79 -3.03
C GLU A 17 -21.87 9.37 -4.34
N GLU A 18 -22.80 9.65 -5.26
CA GLU A 18 -22.67 10.67 -6.31
C GLU A 18 -22.71 12.05 -5.65
N HIS A 19 -21.80 12.96 -6.02
CA HIS A 19 -21.83 14.37 -5.62
C HIS A 19 -21.84 14.68 -4.10
N ALA A 20 -20.67 14.61 -3.47
CA ALA A 20 -20.38 15.46 -2.31
C ALA A 20 -18.97 16.05 -2.46
N GLN A 21 -18.89 17.39 -2.52
CA GLN A 21 -17.65 18.13 -2.30
C GLN A 21 -17.18 17.81 -0.88
N HIS A 22 -16.27 16.86 -0.75
CA HIS A 22 -15.63 16.54 0.51
C HIS A 22 -14.59 17.63 0.79
N ASN A 23 -15.04 18.75 1.37
CA ASN A 23 -14.17 19.67 2.07
C ASN A 23 -13.88 19.07 3.45
N ALA A 24 -13.04 18.03 3.49
CA ALA A 24 -12.48 17.58 4.76
C ALA A 24 -11.23 18.39 5.03
N GLU A 25 -11.36 19.44 5.85
CA GLU A 25 -10.22 19.99 6.56
C GLU A 25 -9.69 18.89 7.48
N LEU A 26 -8.62 18.20 7.06
CA LEU A 26 -7.90 17.27 7.92
C LEU A 26 -7.10 18.07 8.94
N GLU A 27 -7.75 18.45 10.03
CA GLU A 27 -7.03 18.80 11.25
C GLU A 27 -6.18 17.58 11.66
N ASN A 28 -4.87 17.80 11.81
CA ASN A 28 -3.82 16.80 12.10
C ASN A 28 -3.26 15.98 10.93
N GLY A 29 -3.10 16.57 9.73
CA GLY A 29 -2.14 16.07 8.74
C GLY A 29 -2.37 14.65 8.23
N GLY A 30 -3.57 14.10 8.41
CA GLY A 30 -3.94 12.82 7.84
C GLY A 30 -4.00 12.90 6.30
N ILE A 31 -4.00 11.74 5.67
CA ILE A 31 -4.14 11.62 4.22
C ILE A 31 -5.63 11.48 3.88
N ASP A 32 -6.17 12.37 3.05
CA ASP A 32 -7.50 12.17 2.47
C ASP A 32 -7.45 11.00 1.47
N ILE A 33 -7.88 9.83 1.95
CA ILE A 33 -7.88 8.58 1.18
C ILE A 33 -8.81 8.67 -0.04
N VAL A 34 -9.89 9.44 0.03
CA VAL A 34 -10.84 9.62 -1.07
C VAL A 34 -10.21 10.49 -2.14
N ALA A 35 -9.59 11.62 -1.76
CA ALA A 35 -8.84 12.46 -2.69
C ALA A 35 -7.68 11.69 -3.34
N LEU A 36 -6.95 10.91 -2.56
CA LEU A 36 -5.86 10.06 -3.05
C LEU A 36 -6.36 9.00 -4.05
N ALA A 37 -7.49 8.34 -3.75
CA ALA A 37 -8.10 7.37 -4.66
C ALA A 37 -8.54 8.04 -5.97
N LYS A 38 -9.19 9.20 -5.91
CA LYS A 38 -9.61 9.99 -7.08
C LYS A 38 -8.44 10.44 -7.94
N ALA A 39 -7.28 10.71 -7.35
CA ALA A 39 -6.08 11.18 -8.05
C ALA A 39 -5.33 10.08 -8.83
N ARG A 40 -5.65 8.80 -8.64
CA ARG A 40 -4.96 7.68 -9.30
C ARG A 40 -5.92 6.80 -10.07
N LYS A 41 -5.39 6.19 -11.12
CA LYS A 41 -6.08 5.19 -11.95
C LYS A 41 -5.12 4.08 -12.31
N PHE A 42 -5.49 2.84 -12.03
CA PHE A 42 -4.69 1.70 -12.45
C PHE A 42 -4.98 1.31 -13.90
N SER A 43 -4.07 0.53 -14.48
CA SER A 43 -4.26 0.00 -15.84
C SER A 43 -5.39 -1.04 -15.87
N SER A 44 -6.10 -1.13 -16.99
CA SER A 44 -7.16 -2.14 -17.21
C SER A 44 -6.66 -3.58 -17.01
N HIS A 45 -5.41 -3.86 -17.43
CA HIS A 45 -4.77 -5.15 -17.21
C HIS A 45 -4.60 -5.46 -15.72
N PHE A 46 -4.28 -4.47 -14.88
CA PHE A 46 -4.17 -4.66 -13.44
C PHE A 46 -5.54 -4.90 -12.78
N HIS A 47 -6.60 -4.20 -13.22
CA HIS A 47 -7.96 -4.51 -12.75
C HIS A 47 -8.35 -5.95 -13.07
N SER A 48 -8.16 -6.39 -14.33
CA SER A 48 -8.50 -7.75 -14.77
C SER A 48 -7.73 -8.82 -13.99
N LEU A 49 -6.44 -8.59 -13.73
CA LEU A 49 -5.62 -9.47 -12.92
C LEU A 49 -6.21 -9.66 -11.51
N ILE A 50 -6.54 -8.54 -10.86
CA ILE A 50 -7.04 -8.54 -9.48
C ILE A 50 -8.42 -9.20 -9.41
N ASP A 51 -9.29 -8.97 -10.39
CA ASP A 51 -10.58 -9.63 -10.48
C ASP A 51 -10.46 -11.16 -10.55
N ARG A 52 -9.55 -11.67 -11.38
CA ARG A 52 -9.29 -13.11 -11.52
C ARG A 52 -8.69 -13.71 -10.25
N CYS A 53 -7.78 -12.99 -9.59
CA CYS A 53 -7.16 -13.44 -8.34
C CYS A 53 -8.15 -13.47 -7.16
N LEU A 54 -9.13 -12.56 -7.15
CA LEU A 54 -10.13 -12.41 -6.10
C LEU A 54 -11.45 -13.13 -6.40
N GLU A 55 -11.44 -14.05 -7.37
CA GLU A 55 -12.58 -14.91 -7.66
C GLU A 55 -13.04 -15.67 -6.41
N LYS A 56 -14.36 -15.65 -6.14
CA LYS A 56 -14.93 -16.29 -4.95
C LYS A 56 -14.75 -17.80 -4.99
N ASN A 57 -14.91 -18.38 -6.18
CA ASN A 57 -14.66 -19.80 -6.40
C ASN A 57 -13.15 -20.04 -6.58
N PRO A 58 -12.47 -20.74 -5.66
CA PRO A 58 -11.03 -20.97 -5.77
C PRO A 58 -10.65 -21.78 -7.01
N LYS A 59 -11.56 -22.61 -7.55
CA LYS A 59 -11.31 -23.39 -8.77
C LYS A 59 -11.24 -22.52 -10.04
N CYS A 60 -11.76 -21.31 -9.98
CA CYS A 60 -11.73 -20.35 -11.09
C CYS A 60 -10.51 -19.41 -11.03
N ARG A 61 -9.76 -19.42 -9.93
CA ARG A 61 -8.56 -18.58 -9.79
C ARG A 61 -7.44 -19.11 -10.68
N PRO A 62 -6.60 -18.21 -11.24
CA PRO A 62 -5.42 -18.64 -11.97
C PRO A 62 -4.45 -19.38 -11.06
N SER A 63 -3.77 -20.39 -11.59
CA SER A 63 -2.57 -20.95 -10.98
C SER A 63 -1.42 -19.92 -11.04
N ALA A 64 -0.34 -20.15 -10.29
CA ALA A 64 0.84 -19.30 -10.35
C ALA A 64 1.43 -19.23 -11.77
N GLU A 65 1.49 -20.36 -12.47
CA GLU A 65 1.91 -20.42 -13.87
C GLU A 65 0.95 -19.63 -14.80
N GLY A 66 -0.36 -19.79 -14.60
CA GLY A 66 -1.37 -19.02 -15.32
C GLY A 66 -1.25 -17.52 -15.09
N LEU A 67 -0.86 -17.10 -13.88
CA LEU A 67 -0.66 -15.70 -13.51
C LEU A 67 0.58 -15.10 -14.20
N LEU A 68 1.68 -15.85 -14.27
CA LEU A 68 2.92 -15.39 -14.93
C LEU A 68 2.74 -15.16 -16.44
N SER A 69 1.75 -15.82 -17.05
CA SER A 69 1.40 -15.63 -18.45
C SER A 69 0.51 -14.40 -18.72
N ASP A 70 0.05 -13.71 -17.66
CA ASP A 70 -0.91 -12.61 -17.78
C ASP A 70 -0.31 -11.39 -18.51
N PRO A 71 -1.07 -10.69 -19.37
CA PRO A 71 -0.60 -9.50 -20.07
C PRO A 71 -0.05 -8.39 -19.17
N MET A 72 -0.47 -8.32 -17.89
CA MET A 72 0.08 -7.36 -16.93
C MET A 72 1.62 -7.45 -16.86
N PHE A 73 2.17 -8.66 -16.89
CA PHE A 73 3.61 -8.88 -16.76
C PHE A 73 4.38 -8.71 -18.08
N LYS A 74 3.71 -8.65 -19.23
CA LYS A 74 4.38 -8.47 -20.55
C LYS A 74 5.13 -7.15 -20.69
N HIS A 75 4.73 -6.13 -19.92
CA HIS A 75 5.39 -4.83 -19.93
C HIS A 75 6.67 -4.80 -19.06
N LEU A 76 6.91 -5.80 -18.22
CA LEU A 76 8.08 -5.90 -17.35
C LEU A 76 9.29 -6.47 -18.10
N LYS A 77 9.78 -5.71 -19.07
CA LYS A 77 10.93 -6.11 -19.93
C LYS A 77 12.28 -5.94 -19.25
N LYS A 78 12.38 -5.05 -18.26
CA LYS A 78 13.62 -4.81 -17.51
C LYS A 78 13.75 -5.81 -16.38
N ARG A 79 14.98 -6.22 -16.07
CA ARG A 79 15.24 -7.03 -14.87
C ARG A 79 14.81 -6.24 -13.64
N SER A 80 14.14 -6.89 -12.68
CA SER A 80 13.66 -6.23 -11.46
C SER A 80 14.78 -5.48 -10.73
N SER A 81 16.01 -6.02 -10.73
CA SER A 81 17.18 -5.38 -10.12
C SER A 81 17.56 -4.02 -10.74
N GLU A 82 17.14 -3.75 -11.98
CA GLU A 82 17.44 -2.51 -12.69
C GLU A 82 16.31 -1.48 -12.55
N ALA A 83 15.06 -1.93 -12.44
CA ALA A 83 13.89 -1.05 -12.40
C ALA A 83 13.45 -0.69 -10.98
N LEU A 84 13.47 -1.66 -10.05
CA LEU A 84 12.93 -1.49 -8.71
C LEU A 84 13.61 -0.38 -7.90
N PRO A 85 14.95 -0.21 -7.90
CA PRO A 85 15.59 0.82 -7.09
C PRO A 85 15.09 2.23 -7.39
N ASN A 86 14.77 2.51 -8.67
CA ASN A 86 14.23 3.78 -9.10
C ASN A 86 12.74 3.94 -8.76
N LEU A 87 11.96 2.85 -8.88
CA LEU A 87 10.52 2.87 -8.55
C LEU A 87 10.24 3.00 -7.06
N LEU A 88 11.18 2.56 -6.22
CA LEU A 88 11.05 2.62 -4.77
C LEU A 88 11.55 3.94 -4.19
N GLN A 89 12.12 4.85 -4.99
CA GLN A 89 12.56 6.15 -4.48
C GLN A 89 11.38 6.90 -3.82
N PRO A 90 11.61 7.57 -2.67
CA PRO A 90 12.92 7.82 -2.03
C PRO A 90 13.40 6.72 -1.07
N LEU A 91 12.70 5.57 -1.01
CA LEU A 91 13.04 4.51 -0.06
C LEU A 91 14.39 3.89 -0.40
N THR A 92 15.27 3.87 0.60
CA THR A 92 16.57 3.22 0.51
C THR A 92 16.56 1.98 1.40
N PRO A 93 16.90 0.79 0.88
CA PRO A 93 16.90 -0.42 1.69
C PRO A 93 17.98 -0.34 2.76
N ILE A 94 17.64 -0.64 4.01
CA ILE A 94 18.61 -0.66 5.10
C ILE A 94 19.55 -1.85 4.90
N ASN A 95 20.84 -1.57 4.73
CA ASN A 95 21.91 -2.54 4.64
C ASN A 95 23.13 -2.05 5.42
N LEU A 96 24.09 -2.93 5.69
CA LEU A 96 25.24 -2.57 6.53
C LEU A 96 26.05 -1.38 5.99
N ALA A 97 26.02 -1.14 4.67
CA ALA A 97 26.75 -0.06 4.01
C ALA A 97 26.07 1.31 4.11
N ASN A 98 24.76 1.37 4.35
CA ASN A 98 24.02 2.61 4.54
C ASN A 98 23.35 2.73 5.92
N LEU A 99 23.51 1.74 6.79
CA LEU A 99 23.01 1.76 8.16
C LEU A 99 23.51 2.98 8.93
N ALA A 100 24.76 3.39 8.72
CA ALA A 100 25.34 4.61 9.28
C ALA A 100 24.70 5.90 8.74
N ASN A 101 23.97 5.83 7.63
CA ASN A 101 23.24 6.96 7.04
C ASN A 101 21.75 6.96 7.45
N VAL A 102 21.26 5.93 8.17
CA VAL A 102 19.88 5.83 8.70
C VAL A 102 19.75 6.56 10.04
N SER A 103 20.71 7.42 10.40
CA SER A 103 20.63 8.28 11.58
C SER A 103 19.56 9.36 11.38
N ASP A 104 18.31 9.00 11.66
CA ASP A 104 17.43 9.90 12.39
C ASP A 104 17.57 9.53 13.87
N ASP A 105 18.75 9.80 14.44
CA ASP A 105 19.07 9.55 15.86
C ASP A 105 17.97 10.15 16.76
N LYS A 106 17.36 11.26 16.33
CA LYS A 106 16.26 11.92 17.06
C LYS A 106 14.96 11.13 17.09
N ALA A 107 14.59 10.44 16.00
CA ALA A 107 13.37 9.64 15.96
C ALA A 107 13.51 8.36 16.79
N VAL A 108 14.68 7.70 16.72
CA VAL A 108 14.96 6.50 17.50
C VAL A 108 15.07 6.84 18.99
N ASP A 109 15.78 7.91 19.35
CA ASP A 109 15.88 8.37 20.74
C ASP A 109 14.51 8.78 21.32
N SER A 110 13.63 9.37 20.50
CA SER A 110 12.26 9.69 20.92
C SER A 110 11.44 8.42 21.22
N VAL A 111 11.58 7.37 20.43
CA VAL A 111 10.89 6.08 20.66
C VAL A 111 11.46 5.39 21.90
N ILE A 112 12.78 5.39 22.08
CA ILE A 112 13.44 4.83 23.27
C ILE A 112 12.94 5.54 24.53
N ASN A 113 12.96 6.87 24.55
CA ASN A 113 12.44 7.66 25.69
C ASN A 113 10.95 7.37 25.96
N SER A 114 10.14 7.18 24.91
CA SER A 114 8.73 6.83 25.06
C SER A 114 8.53 5.42 25.61
N MET A 115 9.38 4.47 25.24
CA MET A 115 9.33 3.09 25.75
C MET A 115 9.84 3.01 27.19
N GLU A 116 10.86 3.77 27.57
CA GLU A 116 11.37 3.86 28.95
C GLU A 116 10.34 4.46 29.91
N GLN A 117 9.47 5.35 29.43
CA GLN A 117 8.39 5.94 30.21
C GLN A 117 7.14 5.05 30.28
N MET A 118 7.13 3.92 29.56
CA MET A 118 5.99 3.02 29.53
C MET A 118 6.07 2.04 30.71
N ASP A 119 5.40 2.38 31.80
CA ASP A 119 5.29 1.50 32.97
C ASP A 119 4.30 0.38 32.66
N VAL A 120 4.77 -0.87 32.63
CA VAL A 120 3.94 -2.06 32.40
C VAL A 120 3.29 -2.46 33.73
N THR A 121 2.40 -1.61 34.22
CA THR A 121 1.61 -1.86 35.44
C THR A 121 0.16 -2.22 35.08
N GLU A 122 -0.01 -3.14 34.13
CA GLU A 122 -1.28 -3.85 33.99
C GLU A 122 -1.07 -5.31 34.38
N GLU A 123 -1.61 -5.67 35.55
CA GLU A 123 -1.74 -7.04 36.02
C GLU A 123 -2.46 -7.85 34.94
N TRP A 124 -1.75 -8.83 34.36
CA TRP A 124 -2.33 -9.71 33.36
C TRP A 124 -3.55 -10.43 33.95
N SER A 125 -4.75 -10.08 33.49
CA SER A 125 -5.97 -10.82 33.80
C SER A 125 -6.04 -12.04 32.88
N PHE A 126 -5.87 -13.22 33.47
CA PHE A 126 -6.10 -14.52 32.84
C PHE A 126 -7.50 -15.04 33.16
#